data_AF-A0A4V1TUK4-F1
#
_entry.id   AF-A0A4V1TUK4-F1
#
_cell.length_a   1.000
_cell.length_b   1.000
_cell.length_c   1.000
_cell.angle_alpha   90.00
_cell.angle_beta   90.00
_cell.angle_gamma   90.00
#
_symmetry.space_group_name_H-M   'P 1'
#
loop_
_entity.id
_entity.type
_entity.pdbx_description
1 polymer ?
#
loop_
_entity_poly.entity_id
_entity_poly.type
_entity_poly.pdbx_seq_one_letter_code
_entity_poly.pdbx_strand_id
1 'polypeptide(L)'
;MNTKSLIASSSSGPIATRRLVLQGAAANFLLPWPLAQAAGQVAGGKPITLVVSYAAGGGADLMARLIAPRLAEALGQTVLVDNKPGASGQIAAAQVARAVPDGTQLLLDASSFAVNPALFPKLPYDTDKAFVPLAVLALFPNVLVCTPGFEAKTVRELVA
;
A
#
# COMPACT_ATOMS: atom_id res chain seq x y z
N MET A 1 72.97 -39.11 -0.09
CA MET A 1 72.61 -37.67 0.02
C MET A 1 72.10 -37.22 -1.35
N ASN A 2 70.78 -37.21 -1.54
CA ASN A 2 69.90 -36.02 -1.58
C ASN A 2 69.62 -35.62 -3.05
N THR A 3 68.43 -35.37 -3.61
CA THR A 3 67.00 -35.66 -3.37
C THR A 3 66.26 -35.17 -4.64
N LYS A 4 65.21 -35.89 -5.07
CA LYS A 4 64.00 -35.44 -5.81
C LYS A 4 64.08 -34.98 -7.30
N SER A 5 63.74 -35.88 -8.23
CA SER A 5 62.38 -36.07 -8.80
C SER A 5 61.59 -34.90 -9.45
N LEU A 6 61.28 -35.06 -10.75
CA LEU A 6 59.96 -34.90 -11.44
C LEU A 6 59.50 -33.55 -12.08
N ILE A 7 59.21 -33.65 -13.40
CA ILE A 7 58.00 -33.22 -14.17
C ILE A 7 57.93 -31.84 -14.89
N ALA A 8 57.73 -31.97 -16.22
CA ALA A 8 56.89 -31.27 -17.23
C ALA A 8 57.04 -29.78 -17.61
N SER A 9 57.26 -29.62 -18.93
CA SER A 9 56.59 -28.72 -19.90
C SER A 9 55.34 -27.97 -19.43
N SER A 10 55.32 -26.66 -19.68
CA SER A 10 54.07 -25.92 -19.92
C SER A 10 54.33 -24.63 -20.72
N SER A 11 53.45 -24.44 -21.70
CA SER A 11 53.46 -23.56 -22.86
C SER A 11 53.20 -22.08 -22.58
N SER A 12 53.86 -21.21 -23.35
CA SER A 12 53.47 -19.82 -23.61
C SER A 12 52.06 -19.72 -24.18
N GLY A 13 51.12 -19.13 -23.43
CA GLY A 13 49.74 -18.89 -23.87
C GLY A 13 49.63 -17.78 -24.94
N PRO A 14 48.63 -17.82 -25.83
CA PRO A 14 48.53 -16.88 -26.94
C PRO A 14 48.03 -15.51 -26.50
N ILE A 15 48.59 -14.47 -27.13
CA ILE A 15 48.22 -13.06 -26.96
C ILE A 15 46.85 -12.83 -27.61
N ALA A 16 45.82 -12.67 -26.78
CA ALA A 16 44.47 -12.36 -27.24
C ALA A 16 44.44 -10.99 -27.95
N THR A 17 44.14 -11.01 -29.25
CA THR A 17 44.16 -9.83 -30.12
C THR A 17 42.86 -9.03 -29.95
N ARG A 18 42.98 -7.69 -29.77
CA ARG A 18 41.90 -6.70 -29.57
C ARG A 18 40.69 -6.80 -30.52
N ARG A 19 40.81 -7.53 -31.64
CA ARG A 19 39.77 -7.69 -32.66
C ARG A 19 38.58 -8.54 -32.21
N LEU A 20 38.75 -9.40 -31.20
CA LEU A 20 37.70 -10.30 -30.72
C LEU A 20 36.67 -9.65 -29.77
N VAL A 21 36.95 -8.44 -29.26
CA VAL A 21 36.03 -7.73 -28.35
C VAL A 21 34.88 -7.04 -29.12
N LEU A 22 35.05 -6.74 -30.41
CA LEU A 22 34.05 -6.03 -31.21
C LEU A 22 32.96 -6.93 -31.82
N GLN A 23 33.10 -8.26 -31.80
CA GLN A 23 32.09 -9.17 -32.36
C GLN A 23 31.05 -9.65 -31.32
N GLY A 24 31.24 -9.39 -30.03
CA GLY A 24 30.30 -9.78 -28.97
C GLY A 24 29.15 -8.79 -28.71
N ALA A 25 29.21 -7.57 -29.26
CA ALA A 25 28.26 -6.51 -28.90
C ALA A 25 26.95 -6.52 -29.71
N ALA A 26 26.85 -7.29 -30.80
CA ALA A 26 25.70 -7.24 -31.71
C ALA A 26 24.58 -8.25 -31.41
N ALA A 27 24.76 -9.19 -30.46
CA ALA A 27 23.81 -10.29 -30.25
C ALA A 27 22.79 -10.09 -29.12
N ASN A 28 22.86 -8.99 -28.34
CA ASN A 28 21.98 -8.79 -27.17
C ASN A 28 20.76 -7.88 -27.42
N PHE A 29 20.50 -7.44 -28.65
CA PHE A 29 19.37 -6.55 -28.95
C PHE A 29 18.02 -7.26 -29.21
N LEU A 30 17.93 -8.58 -29.00
CA LEU A 30 16.70 -9.36 -29.22
C LEU A 30 16.11 -9.97 -27.94
N LEU A 31 16.53 -9.52 -26.75
CA LEU A 31 15.74 -9.85 -25.56
C LEU A 31 14.46 -9.01 -25.62
N PRO A 32 13.26 -9.62 -25.77
CA PRO A 32 12.03 -8.88 -25.70
C PRO A 32 12.03 -8.12 -24.38
N TRP A 33 11.98 -6.79 -24.49
CA TRP A 33 11.58 -5.93 -23.37
C TRP A 33 10.33 -6.58 -22.77
N PRO A 34 10.26 -6.82 -21.45
CA PRO A 34 9.03 -7.33 -20.88
C PRO A 34 7.96 -6.30 -21.21
N LEU A 35 7.15 -6.61 -22.23
CA LEU A 35 5.90 -5.93 -22.49
C LEU A 35 5.19 -5.94 -21.15
N ALA A 36 4.86 -4.75 -20.67
CA ALA A 36 4.23 -4.51 -19.38
C ALA A 36 3.29 -5.69 -19.07
N GLN A 37 3.63 -6.48 -18.05
CA GLN A 37 2.70 -7.48 -17.56
C GLN A 37 1.42 -6.71 -17.25
N ALA A 38 0.31 -7.12 -17.87
CA ALA A 38 -1.01 -6.75 -17.39
C ALA A 38 -0.94 -6.84 -15.86
N ALA A 39 -1.22 -5.74 -15.17
CA ALA A 39 -1.15 -5.71 -13.72
C ALA A 39 -1.97 -6.90 -13.22
N GLY A 40 -1.29 -7.96 -12.77
CA GLY A 40 -1.93 -9.22 -12.45
C GLY A 40 -3.00 -8.95 -11.41
N GLN A 41 -4.12 -9.68 -11.49
CA GLN A 41 -5.19 -9.52 -10.51
C GLN A 41 -4.64 -9.74 -9.10
N VAL A 42 -4.93 -8.80 -8.19
CA VAL A 42 -4.57 -8.84 -6.78
C VAL A 42 -5.03 -10.17 -6.19
N ALA A 43 -4.13 -10.87 -5.50
CA ALA A 43 -4.37 -12.17 -4.88
C ALA A 43 -5.07 -13.20 -5.81
N GLY A 44 -4.80 -13.15 -7.12
CA GLY A 44 -5.37 -14.08 -8.10
C GLY A 44 -6.85 -13.84 -8.41
N GLY A 45 -7.31 -12.58 -8.38
CA GLY A 45 -8.68 -12.23 -8.80
C GLY A 45 -9.73 -12.29 -7.71
N LYS A 46 -9.31 -12.53 -6.45
CA LYS A 46 -10.24 -12.53 -5.31
C LYS A 46 -10.90 -11.14 -5.15
N PRO A 47 -12.16 -11.07 -4.69
CA PRO A 47 -12.77 -9.79 -4.33
C PRO A 47 -11.93 -9.04 -3.30
N ILE A 48 -11.88 -7.73 -3.44
CA ILE A 48 -11.22 -6.82 -2.49
C ILE A 48 -12.30 -6.27 -1.57
N THR A 49 -12.07 -6.30 -0.26
CA THR A 49 -12.91 -5.66 0.73
C THR A 49 -12.27 -4.36 1.20
N LEU A 50 -12.96 -3.25 0.96
CA LEU A 50 -12.67 -1.94 1.54
C LEU A 50 -13.42 -1.82 2.87
N VAL A 51 -12.70 -2.07 3.97
CA VAL A 51 -13.23 -2.03 5.33
C VAL A 51 -13.24 -0.58 5.83
N VAL A 52 -14.43 -0.06 6.14
CA VAL A 52 -14.63 1.34 6.55
C VAL A 52 -14.79 1.42 8.07
N SER A 53 -13.98 2.25 8.73
CA SER A 53 -13.99 2.42 10.20
C SER A 53 -15.22 3.13 10.78
N TYR A 54 -16.16 3.56 9.94
CA TYR A 54 -17.30 4.40 10.30
C TYR A 54 -18.62 3.77 9.88
N ALA A 55 -19.72 4.22 10.51
CA ALA A 55 -21.06 3.77 10.17
C ALA A 55 -21.45 4.13 8.72
N ALA A 56 -22.31 3.31 8.13
CA ALA A 56 -22.83 3.53 6.79
C ALA A 56 -23.61 4.84 6.68
N GLY A 57 -23.56 5.50 5.52
CA GLY A 57 -24.23 6.77 5.25
C GLY A 57 -23.49 8.04 5.69
N GLY A 58 -22.36 7.91 6.40
CA GLY A 58 -21.49 9.05 6.74
C GLY A 58 -20.51 9.43 5.63
N GLY A 59 -19.75 10.51 5.82
CA GLY A 59 -18.79 11.02 4.81
C GLY A 59 -17.71 10.00 4.39
N ALA A 60 -17.18 9.20 5.33
CA ALA A 60 -16.20 8.16 5.00
C ALA A 60 -16.80 7.02 4.15
N ASP A 61 -18.04 6.59 4.45
CA ASP A 61 -18.75 5.58 3.68
C ASP A 61 -19.11 6.08 2.27
N LEU A 62 -19.53 7.34 2.16
CA LEU A 62 -19.77 8.00 0.87
C LEU A 62 -18.51 7.93 -0.01
N MET A 63 -17.35 8.29 0.54
CA MET A 63 -16.08 8.22 -0.20
C MET A 63 -15.71 6.79 -0.60
N ALA A 64 -15.91 5.82 0.29
CA ALA A 64 -15.67 4.41 0.01
C ALA A 64 -16.52 3.92 -1.18
N ARG A 65 -17.80 4.26 -1.19
CA ARG A 65 -18.75 3.88 -2.26
C ARG A 65 -18.49 4.64 -3.56
N LEU A 66 -17.94 5.84 -3.50
CA LEU A 66 -17.55 6.62 -4.67
C LEU A 66 -16.31 6.02 -5.36
N ILE A 67 -15.31 5.58 -4.59
CA ILE A 67 -14.05 5.07 -5.14
C ILE A 67 -14.14 3.59 -5.56
N ALA A 68 -14.95 2.78 -4.87
CA ALA A 68 -15.00 1.34 -5.08
C ALA A 68 -15.27 0.92 -6.54
N PRO A 69 -16.22 1.53 -7.30
CA PRO A 69 -16.45 1.16 -8.70
C PRO A 69 -15.24 1.47 -9.60
N ARG A 70 -14.55 2.58 -9.37
CA ARG A 70 -13.36 2.96 -10.14
C ARG A 70 -12.17 2.07 -9.84
N LEU A 71 -12.01 1.69 -8.57
CA LEU A 71 -11.01 0.72 -8.16
C LEU A 71 -11.31 -0.66 -8.78
N ALA A 72 -12.58 -1.06 -8.80
CA ALA A 72 -13.00 -2.31 -9.41
C ALA A 72 -12.72 -2.37 -10.91
N GLU A 73 -13.03 -1.28 -11.63
CA GLU A 73 -12.72 -1.12 -13.05
C GLU A 73 -11.22 -1.19 -13.32
N ALA A 74 -10.41 -0.44 -12.54
CA ALA A 74 -8.96 -0.38 -12.71
C ALA A 74 -8.26 -1.73 -12.44
N LEU A 75 -8.78 -2.52 -11.50
CA LEU A 75 -8.20 -3.81 -11.10
C LEU A 75 -8.83 -5.01 -11.80
N GLY A 76 -9.96 -4.82 -12.50
CA GLY A 76 -10.73 -5.93 -13.07
C GLY A 76 -11.23 -6.90 -11.98
N GLN A 77 -11.53 -6.40 -10.78
CA GLN A 77 -11.91 -7.20 -9.60
C GLN A 77 -13.07 -6.54 -8.86
N THR A 78 -13.94 -7.34 -8.26
CA THR A 78 -15.01 -6.81 -7.40
C THR A 78 -14.44 -6.12 -6.17
N VAL A 79 -14.93 -4.92 -5.86
CA VAL A 79 -14.62 -4.20 -4.62
C VAL A 79 -15.88 -4.08 -3.76
N LEU A 80 -15.82 -4.67 -2.56
CA LEU A 80 -16.91 -4.71 -1.58
C LEU A 80 -16.65 -3.66 -0.50
N VAL A 81 -17.66 -2.86 -0.13
CA VAL A 81 -17.57 -1.92 0.99
C VAL A 81 -18.20 -2.56 2.24
N ASP A 82 -17.42 -2.67 3.31
CA ASP A 82 -17.85 -3.26 4.58
C ASP A 82 -17.64 -2.28 5.74
N ASN A 83 -18.72 -1.78 6.33
CA ASN A 83 -18.67 -0.84 7.45
C ASN A 83 -18.50 -1.59 8.77
N LYS A 84 -17.41 -1.32 9.50
CA LYS A 84 -17.09 -1.89 10.82
C LYS A 84 -16.87 -0.78 11.86
N PRO A 85 -17.92 -0.04 12.26
CA PRO A 85 -17.79 1.01 13.25
C PRO A 85 -17.50 0.46 14.66
N GLY A 86 -16.95 1.33 15.52
CA GLY A 86 -16.78 1.07 16.95
C GLY A 86 -15.36 1.32 17.46
N ALA A 87 -15.24 1.60 18.76
CA ALA A 87 -13.97 1.88 19.43
C ALA A 87 -13.08 2.90 18.70
N SER A 88 -13.65 4.01 18.22
CA SER A 88 -12.92 5.01 17.40
C SER A 88 -12.21 4.42 16.17
N GLY A 89 -12.84 3.45 15.49
CA GLY A 89 -12.28 2.80 14.30
C GLY A 89 -11.28 1.66 14.58
N GLN A 90 -10.95 1.40 15.85
CA GLN A 90 -9.99 0.36 16.20
C GLN A 90 -10.43 -1.05 15.81
N ILE A 91 -11.74 -1.32 15.76
CA ILE A 91 -12.28 -2.64 15.38
C ILE A 91 -11.93 -2.96 13.92
N ALA A 92 -12.25 -2.02 13.00
CA ALA A 92 -11.92 -2.14 11.58
C ALA A 92 -10.40 -2.27 11.37
N ALA A 93 -9.63 -1.36 11.98
CA ALA A 93 -8.18 -1.37 11.88
C ALA A 93 -7.57 -2.69 12.40
N ALA A 94 -8.02 -3.20 13.56
CA ALA A 94 -7.55 -4.49 14.08
C ALA A 94 -7.88 -5.67 13.16
N GLN A 95 -9.06 -5.67 12.52
CA GLN A 95 -9.44 -6.69 11.55
C GLN A 95 -8.49 -6.68 10.34
N VAL A 96 -8.23 -5.50 9.77
CA VAL A 96 -7.35 -5.37 8.58
C VAL A 96 -5.89 -5.64 8.93
N ALA A 97 -5.41 -5.17 10.09
CA ALA A 97 -4.04 -5.42 10.56
C ALA A 97 -3.71 -6.91 10.75
N ARG A 98 -4.72 -7.75 10.98
CA ARG A 98 -4.57 -9.21 11.15
C ARG A 98 -4.88 -10.00 9.86
N ALA A 99 -5.27 -9.31 8.79
CA ALA A 99 -5.59 -9.95 7.53
C ALA A 99 -4.33 -10.51 6.86
N VAL A 100 -4.54 -11.40 5.89
CA VAL A 100 -3.46 -11.82 4.99
C VAL A 100 -2.99 -10.59 4.20
N PRO A 101 -1.68 -10.29 4.15
CA PRO A 101 -1.16 -9.11 3.47
C PRO A 101 -1.07 -9.33 1.94
N ASP A 102 -2.17 -9.78 1.32
CA ASP A 102 -2.27 -10.08 -0.12
C ASP A 102 -3.00 -8.99 -0.93
N GLY A 103 -3.40 -7.89 -0.26
CA GLY A 103 -4.09 -6.75 -0.88
C GLY A 103 -5.61 -6.90 -0.99
N THR A 104 -6.19 -8.01 -0.52
CA THR A 104 -7.65 -8.21 -0.55
C THR A 104 -8.39 -7.48 0.57
N GLN A 105 -7.69 -7.08 1.64
CA GLN A 105 -8.27 -6.34 2.75
C GLN A 105 -7.62 -4.96 2.84
N LEU A 106 -8.40 -3.93 2.53
CA LEU A 106 -7.97 -2.53 2.58
C LEU A 106 -8.71 -1.81 3.71
N LEU A 107 -8.00 -0.97 4.46
CA LEU A 107 -8.61 -0.10 5.47
C LEU A 107 -8.90 1.27 4.86
N LEU A 108 -10.13 1.75 5.03
CA LEU A 108 -10.48 3.15 4.84
C LEU A 108 -10.84 3.75 6.19
N ASP A 109 -9.99 4.68 6.62
CA ASP A 109 -10.16 5.46 7.83
C ASP A 109 -10.06 6.96 7.50
N ALA A 110 -10.26 7.80 8.51
CA ALA A 110 -10.12 9.24 8.43
C ALA A 110 -9.27 9.73 9.62
N SER A 111 -9.71 10.78 10.29
CA SER A 111 -8.93 11.40 11.38
C SER A 111 -8.73 10.49 12.58
N SER A 112 -9.61 9.52 12.82
CA SER A 112 -9.52 8.63 13.98
C SER A 112 -8.22 7.83 13.98
N PHE A 113 -7.80 7.28 12.84
CA PHE A 113 -6.55 6.55 12.73
C PHE A 113 -5.32 7.34 13.18
N ALA A 114 -5.24 8.61 12.79
CA ALA A 114 -4.10 9.48 13.14
C ALA A 114 -4.12 9.94 14.61
N VAL A 115 -5.30 10.10 15.20
CA VAL A 115 -5.46 10.64 16.56
C VAL A 115 -5.36 9.54 17.63
N ASN A 116 -5.80 8.32 17.31
CA ASN A 116 -5.87 7.21 18.27
C ASN A 116 -4.57 6.90 19.02
N PRO A 117 -3.37 6.91 18.41
CA PRO A 117 -2.11 6.63 19.13
C PRO A 117 -1.81 7.60 20.27
N ALA A 118 -2.30 8.84 20.16
CA ALA A 118 -2.15 9.85 21.22
C ALA A 118 -3.23 9.75 22.30
N LEU A 119 -4.39 9.18 21.99
CA LEU A 119 -5.53 9.07 22.92
C LEU A 119 -5.59 7.76 23.69
N PHE A 120 -5.15 6.66 23.07
CA PHE A 120 -5.28 5.32 23.65
C PHE A 120 -3.90 4.76 24.01
N PRO A 121 -3.64 4.43 25.29
CA PRO A 121 -2.32 3.97 25.73
C PRO A 121 -1.94 2.61 25.12
N LYS A 122 -2.93 1.85 24.64
CA LYS A 122 -2.73 0.56 23.99
C LYS A 122 -3.73 0.38 22.86
N LEU A 123 -3.21 0.22 21.65
CA LEU A 123 -4.00 -0.12 20.48
C LEU A 123 -3.92 -1.64 20.21
N PRO A 124 -4.93 -2.23 19.55
CA PRO A 124 -4.94 -3.63 19.16
C PRO A 124 -4.04 -3.95 17.94
N TYR A 125 -3.24 -2.98 17.49
CA TYR A 125 -2.29 -3.06 16.37
C TYR A 125 -1.10 -2.11 16.62
N ASP A 126 0.03 -2.39 15.96
CA ASP A 126 1.19 -1.51 15.91
C ASP A 126 0.95 -0.46 14.81
N THR A 127 0.81 0.82 15.18
CA THR A 127 0.40 1.87 14.22
C THR A 127 1.45 2.12 13.13
N ASP A 128 2.73 1.94 13.45
CA ASP A 128 3.83 2.24 12.52
C ASP A 128 4.11 1.09 11.55
N LYS A 129 3.70 -0.14 11.91
CA LYS A 129 4.07 -1.36 11.17
C LYS A 129 2.89 -2.14 10.60
N ALA A 130 1.69 -1.98 11.14
CA ALA A 130 0.55 -2.80 10.74
C ALA A 130 -0.02 -2.43 9.36
N PHE A 131 0.32 -1.25 8.82
CA PHE A 131 -0.29 -0.74 7.59
C PHE A 131 0.74 -0.17 6.63
N VAL A 132 0.51 -0.42 5.34
CA VAL A 132 1.18 0.28 4.25
C VAL A 132 0.23 1.39 3.77
N PRO A 133 0.61 2.68 3.88
CA PRO A 133 -0.23 3.77 3.42
C PRO A 133 -0.33 3.76 1.89
N LEU A 134 -1.56 3.84 1.36
CA LEU A 134 -1.82 3.80 -0.08
C LEU A 134 -2.05 5.20 -0.66
N ALA A 135 -3.07 5.92 -0.18
CA ALA A 135 -3.44 7.23 -0.70
C ALA A 135 -4.33 8.01 0.27
N VAL A 136 -4.32 9.34 0.15
CA VAL A 136 -5.34 10.23 0.72
C VAL A 136 -6.45 10.41 -0.32
N LEU A 137 -7.67 10.00 0.01
CA LEU A 137 -8.80 10.05 -0.94
C LEU A 137 -9.52 11.41 -0.96
N ALA A 138 -9.60 12.07 0.19
CA ALA A 138 -10.26 13.36 0.34
C ALA A 138 -9.77 14.08 1.61
N LEU A 139 -9.93 15.40 1.61
CA LEU A 139 -9.75 16.26 2.78
C LEU A 139 -11.07 16.97 3.05
N PHE A 140 -11.54 16.91 4.30
CA PHE A 140 -12.77 17.56 4.72
C PHE A 140 -12.46 18.64 5.76
N PRO A 141 -12.85 19.90 5.53
CA PRO A 141 -12.79 20.89 6.58
C PRO A 141 -13.83 20.58 7.66
N ASN A 142 -13.45 20.74 8.93
CA ASN A 142 -14.41 20.71 10.03
C ASN A 142 -15.11 22.07 10.13
N VAL A 143 -16.42 22.05 10.31
CA VAL A 143 -17.23 23.27 10.46
C VAL A 143 -17.92 23.25 11.82
N LEU A 144 -17.81 24.35 12.55
CA LEU A 144 -18.53 24.59 13.78
C LEU A 144 -19.98 24.96 13.45
N VAL A 145 -20.93 24.14 13.90
CA VAL A 145 -22.36 24.33 13.66
C VAL A 145 -23.12 24.31 14.97
N CYS A 146 -24.19 25.11 15.06
CA CYS A 146 -25.09 25.14 16.20
C CYS A 146 -26.52 24.81 15.76
N THR A 147 -27.36 24.40 16.71
CA THR A 147 -28.79 24.26 16.45
C THR A 147 -29.40 25.64 16.14
N PRO A 148 -30.49 25.73 15.36
CA PRO A 148 -31.05 27.03 14.96
C PRO A 148 -31.40 27.98 16.12
N GLY A 149 -31.79 27.42 17.27
CA GLY A 149 -32.14 28.18 18.48
C GLY A 149 -30.96 28.55 19.39
N PHE A 150 -29.73 28.18 19.05
CA PHE A 150 -28.57 28.48 19.89
C PHE A 150 -28.29 30.00 19.94
N GLU A 151 -27.95 30.51 21.11
CA GLU A 151 -27.85 31.95 21.37
C GLU A 151 -26.67 32.60 20.63
N ALA A 152 -25.48 32.00 20.69
CA ALA A 152 -24.29 32.55 20.03
C ALA A 152 -24.44 32.54 18.51
N LYS A 153 -24.28 33.71 17.89
CA LYS A 153 -24.28 33.92 16.43
C LYS A 153 -22.88 34.09 15.87
N THR A 154 -21.88 34.21 16.73
CA THR A 154 -20.47 34.33 16.35
C THR A 154 -19.57 33.42 17.18
N VAL A 155 -18.38 33.09 16.68
CA VAL A 155 -17.38 32.33 17.44
C VAL A 155 -16.97 33.09 18.72
N ARG A 156 -16.92 34.43 18.66
CA ARG A 156 -16.63 35.26 19.85
C ARG A 156 -17.67 35.05 20.94
N GLU A 157 -18.95 35.03 20.58
CA GLU A 157 -20.04 34.77 21.54
C GLU A 157 -20.03 33.32 22.05
N LEU A 158 -19.57 32.35 21.25
CA LEU A 158 -19.50 30.94 21.66
C LEU A 158 -18.43 30.69 22.72
N VAL A 159 -17.29 31.39 22.67
CA VAL A 159 -16.13 31.15 23.56
C VAL A 159 -16.07 32.09 24.77
N ALA A 160 -17.02 33.02 24.88
CA ALA A 160 -17.10 34.01 25.96
C ALA A 160 -17.61 33.42 27.28
#